data_AF-A0A961FFP4-F1
#
_entry.id   AF-A0A961FFP4-F1
#
_cell.length_a   1.000
_cell.length_b   1.000
_cell.length_c   1.000
_cell.angle_alpha   90.00
_cell.angle_beta   90.00
_cell.angle_gamma   90.00
#
_symmetry.space_group_name_H-M   'P 1'
#
loop_
_entity.id
_entity.type
_entity.pdbx_description
1 polymer ?
#
loop_
_entity_poly.entity_id
_entity_poly.type
_entity_poly.pdbx_seq_one_letter_code
_entity_poly.pdbx_strand_id
1 'polypeptide(L)'
;MAFTELHPEFVKLGAEVFGVSADSIKSHQGFAAKHEMPFGLLVDKDWEYRLKLGTPEPTGKEMKRITFVVDGKGVIRRIFYYEGPGDVANHARESLATLQALAG
;
A
#
# COMPACT_ATOMS: atom_id res chain seq x y z
N MET A 1 12.77 0.29 4.32
CA MET A 1 11.40 0.58 3.83
C MET A 1 10.49 -0.52 4.36
N ALA A 2 9.55 -0.21 5.26
CA ALA A 2 8.89 -1.23 6.09
C ALA A 2 8.12 -2.33 5.32
N PHE A 3 7.39 -1.97 4.26
CA PHE A 3 6.71 -2.97 3.41
C PHE A 3 7.69 -3.87 2.65
N THR A 4 8.84 -3.32 2.23
CA THR A 4 9.92 -4.10 1.59
C THR A 4 10.51 -5.11 2.55
N GLU A 5 10.78 -4.69 3.79
CA GLU A 5 11.35 -5.53 4.84
C GLU A 5 10.39 -6.67 5.25
N LEU A 6 9.10 -6.38 5.33
CA LEU A 6 8.07 -7.36 5.70
C LEU A 6 7.49 -8.15 4.51
N HIS A 7 7.89 -7.85 3.27
CA HIS A 7 7.35 -8.49 2.08
C HIS A 7 7.35 -10.03 2.13
N PRO A 8 8.44 -10.71 2.60
CA PRO A 8 8.43 -12.17 2.70
C PRO A 8 7.32 -12.72 3.60
N GLU A 9 6.92 -11.98 4.65
CA GLU A 9 5.85 -12.41 5.57
C GLU A 9 4.46 -12.26 4.94
N PHE A 10 4.25 -11.22 4.11
CA PHE A 10 3.03 -11.11 3.31
C PHE A 10 2.90 -12.28 2.33
N VAL A 11 3.98 -12.62 1.63
CA VAL A 11 4.01 -13.75 0.67
C VAL A 11 3.70 -15.08 1.37
N LYS A 12 4.23 -15.33 2.58
CA LYS A 12 3.92 -16.54 3.36
C LYS A 12 2.42 -16.70 3.68
N LEU A 13 1.69 -15.59 3.78
CA LEU A 13 0.24 -15.58 3.99
C LEU A 13 -0.56 -15.66 2.68
N GLY A 14 0.12 -15.78 1.53
CA GLY A 14 -0.52 -15.72 0.22
C GLY A 14 -1.03 -14.33 -0.16
N ALA A 15 -0.53 -13.27 0.49
CA ALA A 15 -0.92 -11.89 0.23
C ALA A 15 0.06 -11.20 -0.73
N GLU A 16 -0.50 -10.43 -1.67
CA GLU A 16 0.25 -9.58 -2.57
C GLU A 16 0.27 -8.13 -2.05
N VAL A 17 1.40 -7.45 -2.25
CA VAL A 17 1.56 -6.03 -1.91
C VAL A 17 1.63 -5.23 -3.21
N PHE A 18 0.98 -4.07 -3.26
CA PHE A 18 1.11 -3.13 -4.38
C PHE A 18 1.33 -1.72 -3.85
N GLY A 19 2.31 -1.01 -4.43
CA GLY A 19 2.41 0.45 -4.29
C GLY A 19 1.59 1.13 -5.37
N VAL A 20 0.88 2.22 -5.05
CA VAL A 20 0.03 2.93 -6.03
C VAL A 20 0.32 4.42 -5.96
N SER A 21 0.58 5.06 -7.11
CA SER A 21 0.67 6.52 -7.22
C SER A 21 0.32 7.02 -8.63
N ALA A 22 0.11 8.33 -8.78
CA ALA A 22 -0.06 8.98 -10.08
C ALA A 22 1.26 9.17 -10.86
N ASP A 23 2.40 8.71 -10.33
CA ASP A 23 3.67 8.84 -11.03
C ASP A 23 3.68 8.03 -12.33
N SER A 24 4.51 8.45 -13.29
CA SER A 24 4.64 7.74 -14.56
C SER A 24 5.28 6.35 -14.39
N ILE A 25 4.98 5.46 -15.35
CA ILE A 25 5.62 4.13 -15.46
C ILE A 25 7.15 4.23 -15.42
N LYS A 26 7.74 5.22 -16.11
CA LYS A 26 9.19 5.43 -16.13
C LYS A 26 9.74 5.77 -14.73
N SER A 27 9.02 6.59 -13.96
CA SER A 27 9.39 6.91 -12.58
C SER A 27 9.31 5.67 -11.69
N HIS A 28 8.24 4.89 -11.80
CA HIS A 28 8.08 3.62 -11.08
C HIS A 28 9.18 2.62 -11.41
N GLN A 29 9.53 2.44 -12.69
CA GLN A 29 10.61 1.55 -13.10
C GLN A 29 11.96 1.98 -12.51
N GLY A 30 12.27 3.28 -12.57
CA GLY A 30 13.50 3.82 -11.98
C GLY A 30 13.53 3.65 -10.46
N PHE A 31 12.41 3.91 -9.78
CA PHE A 31 12.29 3.75 -8.33
C PHE A 31 12.42 2.27 -7.92
N ALA A 32 11.68 1.38 -8.59
CA ALA A 32 11.72 -0.05 -8.33
C ALA A 32 13.11 -0.64 -8.53
N ALA A 33 13.80 -0.25 -9.60
CA ALA A 33 15.18 -0.68 -9.85
C ALA A 33 16.16 -0.12 -8.79
N LYS A 34 16.05 1.17 -8.45
CA LYS A 34 16.93 1.83 -7.48
C LYS A 34 16.79 1.25 -6.07
N HIS A 35 15.58 0.83 -5.70
CA HIS A 35 15.25 0.41 -4.35
C HIS A 35 14.99 -1.09 -4.23
N GLU A 36 15.24 -1.86 -5.30
CA GLU A 36 15.02 -3.30 -5.37
C GLU A 36 13.64 -3.70 -4.86
N MET A 37 12.60 -3.01 -5.36
CA MET A 37 11.24 -3.22 -4.87
C MET A 37 10.77 -4.65 -5.13
N PRO A 38 10.37 -5.39 -4.08
CA PRO A 38 10.01 -6.80 -4.21
C PRO A 38 8.55 -6.99 -4.64
N PHE A 39 7.82 -5.90 -4.88
CA PHE A 39 6.41 -5.89 -5.23
C PHE A 39 6.09 -4.85 -6.32
N GLY A 40 4.93 -5.03 -6.96
CA GLY A 40 4.50 -4.20 -8.08
C GLY A 40 4.15 -2.77 -7.68
N LEU A 41 4.40 -1.83 -8.60
CA LEU A 41 3.93 -0.45 -8.53
C LEU A 41 2.90 -0.21 -9.63
N LEU A 42 1.71 0.27 -9.24
CA LEU A 42 0.58 0.53 -10.12
C LEU A 42 0.42 2.03 -10.34
N VAL A 43 0.21 2.41 -11.60
CA VAL A 43 -0.03 3.80 -11.99
C VAL A 43 -1.53 4.09 -11.92
N ASP A 44 -1.90 5.05 -11.09
CA ASP A 44 -3.26 5.60 -10.96
C ASP A 44 -3.21 7.11 -11.17
N LYS A 45 -3.09 7.54 -12.45
CA LYS A 45 -2.83 8.94 -12.83
C LYS A 45 -3.85 9.91 -12.28
N ASP A 46 -5.12 9.50 -12.30
CA ASP A 46 -6.27 10.32 -11.94
C ASP A 46 -6.83 9.97 -10.56
N TRP A 47 -6.10 9.14 -9.79
CA TRP A 47 -6.49 8.69 -8.45
C TRP A 47 -7.85 7.96 -8.39
N GLU A 48 -8.28 7.39 -9.52
CA GLU A 48 -9.62 6.83 -9.65
C GLU A 48 -9.87 5.71 -8.64
N TYR A 49 -8.88 4.87 -8.36
CA TYR A 49 -9.06 3.70 -7.51
C TYR A 49 -9.34 4.10 -6.07
N ARG A 50 -8.52 5.01 -5.52
CA ARG A 50 -8.71 5.48 -4.14
C ARG A 50 -9.98 6.32 -3.98
N LEU A 51 -10.37 7.07 -5.01
CA LEU A 51 -11.60 7.87 -4.98
C LEU A 51 -12.84 6.99 -5.00
N LYS A 52 -12.85 5.91 -5.79
CA LYS A 52 -13.92 4.90 -5.79
C LYS A 52 -14.09 4.20 -4.43
N LEU A 53 -13.03 4.17 -3.61
CA LEU A 53 -13.06 3.65 -2.25
C LEU A 53 -13.50 4.68 -1.19
N GLY A 54 -13.94 5.86 -1.59
CA GLY A 54 -14.46 6.89 -0.70
C GLY A 54 -13.37 7.63 0.10
N THR A 55 -12.10 7.56 -0.33
CA THR A 55 -11.04 8.33 0.33
C THR A 55 -11.18 9.82 0.02
N PRO A 56 -10.75 10.70 0.94
CA PRO A 56 -10.71 12.13 0.66
C PRO A 56 -9.90 12.43 -0.60
N GLU A 57 -10.41 13.38 -1.39
CA GLU A 57 -9.65 13.93 -2.52
C GLU A 57 -8.29 14.46 -2.03
N PRO A 58 -7.22 14.28 -2.81
CA PRO A 58 -5.96 14.92 -2.50
C PRO A 58 -6.13 16.45 -2.46
N THR A 59 -5.91 17.08 -1.30
CA THR A 59 -6.00 18.54 -1.17
C THR A 59 -4.61 19.17 -1.12
N GLY A 60 -4.38 20.17 -1.98
CA GLY A 60 -3.10 20.91 -2.01
C GLY A 60 -1.92 20.09 -2.55
N LYS A 61 -0.71 20.33 -2.00
CA LYS A 61 0.54 19.67 -2.43
C LYS A 61 0.84 18.36 -1.71
N GLU A 62 0.13 18.04 -0.64
CA GLU A 62 0.42 16.89 0.21
C GLU A 62 -0.64 15.81 0.07
N MET A 63 -0.30 14.72 -0.60
CA MET A 63 -1.15 13.53 -0.59
C MET A 63 -0.83 12.69 0.62
N LYS A 64 -1.78 12.60 1.56
CA LYS A 64 -1.67 11.67 2.68
C LYS A 64 -1.72 10.23 2.14
N ARG A 65 -0.75 9.42 2.57
CA ARG A 65 -0.67 7.99 2.26
C ARG A 65 -1.86 7.26 2.88
N ILE A 66 -2.41 6.29 2.15
CA ILE A 66 -3.48 5.42 2.63
C ILE A 66 -3.06 3.99 2.35
N THR A 67 -3.34 3.08 3.28
CA THR A 67 -3.12 1.64 3.12
C THR A 67 -4.43 0.90 3.29
N PHE A 68 -4.73 0.02 2.35
CA PHE A 68 -5.90 -0.86 2.38
C PHE A 68 -5.43 -2.30 2.61
N VAL A 69 -6.09 -3.00 3.54
CA VAL A 69 -5.92 -4.44 3.71
C VAL A 69 -7.17 -5.11 3.16
N VAL A 70 -7.00 -5.91 2.11
CA VAL A 70 -8.08 -6.58 1.40
C VAL A 70 -7.92 -8.08 1.59
N ASP A 71 -8.99 -8.78 1.95
CA ASP A 71 -8.96 -10.25 2.06
C ASP A 71 -9.14 -10.95 0.71
N GLY A 72 -8.98 -12.28 0.69
CA GLY A 72 -9.10 -13.09 -0.54
C GLY A 72 -10.50 -13.09 -1.19
N LYS A 73 -11.50 -12.48 -0.55
CA LYS A 73 -12.86 -12.29 -1.12
C LYS A 73 -13.05 -10.87 -1.68
N GLY A 74 -12.01 -10.04 -1.67
CA GLY A 74 -12.07 -8.66 -2.12
C GLY A 74 -12.67 -7.70 -1.09
N VAL A 75 -12.81 -8.10 0.18
CA VAL A 75 -13.38 -7.24 1.22
C VAL A 75 -12.27 -6.44 1.89
N ILE A 76 -12.46 -5.12 2.01
CA ILE A 76 -11.57 -4.25 2.79
C ILE A 76 -11.77 -4.57 4.28
N ARG A 77 -10.73 -5.10 4.91
CA ARG A 77 -10.73 -5.46 6.34
C ARG A 77 -10.16 -4.37 7.22
N ARG A 78 -9.30 -3.51 6.66
CA ARG A 78 -8.77 -2.34 7.36
C ARG A 78 -8.33 -1.25 6.39
N ILE A 79 -8.45 0.00 6.84
CA ILE A 79 -7.94 1.19 6.16
C ILE A 79 -7.09 1.96 7.16
N PHE A 80 -5.90 2.37 6.74
CA PHE A 80 -5.00 3.22 7.52
C PHE A 80 -4.81 4.55 6.80
N TYR A 81 -4.99 5.64 7.52
CA TYR A 81 -4.73 6.99 7.04
C TYR A 81 -3.43 7.48 7.65
N TYR A 82 -2.52 8.00 6.83
CA TYR A 82 -1.24 8.50 7.32
C TYR A 82 -1.40 9.72 8.23
N GLU A 83 -0.91 9.60 9.46
CA GLU A 83 -0.95 10.61 10.51
C GLU A 83 0.43 11.23 10.82
N GLY A 84 1.54 10.65 10.35
CA GLY A 84 2.88 11.24 10.55
C GLY A 84 4.07 10.31 10.27
N PRO A 85 5.32 10.78 10.45
CA PRO A 85 6.54 10.09 9.99
C PRO A 85 6.74 8.65 10.53
N GLY A 86 6.26 8.34 11.73
CA GLY A 86 6.33 6.99 12.31
C GLY A 86 5.32 6.01 11.73
N ASP A 87 4.33 6.51 11.00
CA ASP A 87 3.12 5.76 10.68
C ASP A 87 3.32 4.75 9.54
N VAL A 88 4.26 5.01 8.63
CA VAL A 88 4.55 4.09 7.50
C VAL A 88 5.00 2.71 8.00
N ALA A 89 5.80 2.67 9.06
CA ALA A 89 6.23 1.41 9.65
C ALA A 89 5.09 0.70 10.40
N ASN A 90 4.19 1.48 11.03
CA ASN A 90 3.02 0.94 11.71
C ASN A 90 2.01 0.37 10.71
N HIS A 91 1.74 1.07 9.61
CA HIS A 91 0.89 0.56 8.52
C HIS A 91 1.33 -0.82 8.06
N ALA A 92 2.63 -1.04 7.82
CA ALA A 92 3.13 -2.33 7.34
C ALA A 92 2.92 -3.44 8.40
N ARG A 93 3.28 -3.16 9.66
CA ARG A 93 3.13 -4.13 10.76
C ARG A 93 1.66 -4.45 11.04
N GLU A 94 0.79 -3.45 11.10
CA GLU A 94 -0.63 -3.63 11.36
C GLU A 94 -1.35 -4.27 10.17
N SER A 95 -0.91 -4.03 8.94
CA SER A 95 -1.43 -4.74 7.76
C SER A 95 -1.11 -6.22 7.84
N LEU A 96 0.14 -6.58 8.18
CA LEU A 96 0.55 -7.96 8.37
C LEU A 96 -0.23 -8.63 9.51
N ALA A 97 -0.33 -7.97 10.66
CA ALA A 97 -1.10 -8.47 11.80
C ALA A 97 -2.58 -8.66 11.47
N THR A 98 -3.17 -7.75 10.68
CA THR A 98 -4.55 -7.88 10.21
C THR A 98 -4.71 -9.15 9.37
N LEU A 99 -3.81 -9.41 8.42
CA LEU A 99 -3.88 -10.61 7.58
C LEU A 99 -3.64 -11.90 8.37
N GLN A 100 -2.71 -11.89 9.34
CA GLN A 100 -2.47 -13.02 10.23
C GLN A 100 -3.73 -13.39 11.04
N ALA A 101 -4.46 -12.39 11.54
CA ALA A 101 -5.70 -12.61 12.26
C ALA A 101 -6.85 -13.15 11.41
N LEU A 102 -6.75 -13.10 10.07
CA LEU A 102 -7.73 -13.67 9.14
C LEU A 102 -7.39 -15.09 8.69
N ALA A 103 -6.12 -15.49 8.86
CA ALA A 103 -5.62 -16.80 8.47
C ALA A 103 -5.84 -17.88 9.56
N GLY A 104 -6.19 -17.47 10.78
CA GLY A 104 -6.62 -18.34 11.88
C GLY A 104 -8.13 -18.43 11.97
#